data_AF-A0A2G8LG57-F1
#
_entry.id   AF-A0A2G8LG57-F1
#
_cell.length_a   1.000
_cell.length_b   1.000
_cell.length_c   1.000
_cell.angle_alpha   90.00
_cell.angle_beta   90.00
_cell.angle_gamma   90.00
#
_symmetry.space_group_name_H-M   'P 1'
#
loop_
_entity.id
_entity.type
_entity.pdbx_description
1 polymer ?
#
loop_
_entity_poly.entity_id
_entity_poly.type
_entity_poly.pdbx_seq_one_letter_code
_entity_poly.pdbx_strand_id
1 'polypeptide(L)'
;MQPHSQLLAVSKAISRFFVIMVSYKLTYFNRRGRAEPIRYLFAVADVPFEDHRIDEKEEWPSIKASPSSRYVLGQVPVLEVDGEVVQQSKSIFRFLGREFGFDGDSSWDRLQIDSIIETLNDLENEGRKVSREKNAEKKEKLLQNYLQVVLRRIFGFLESILVGNEGGNGFLVGKKMSIADIMFFTHVHDYLGFIPEANLTEPKLLLLYERIKSNPRLLDG
;
A
#
# COMPACT_ATOMS: atom_id res chain seq x y z
N MET A 1 -6.12 -55.04 -34.14
CA MET A 1 -5.43 -53.75 -33.96
C MET A 1 -6.47 -52.64 -33.97
N GLN A 2 -6.77 -52.01 -32.84
CA GLN A 2 -7.49 -50.75 -32.82
C GLN A 2 -6.97 -49.85 -31.69
N PRO A 3 -6.09 -48.88 -32.02
CA PRO A 3 -5.54 -47.92 -31.06
C PRO A 3 -6.40 -46.64 -31.01
N HIS A 4 -7.70 -46.76 -30.75
CA HIS A 4 -8.63 -45.61 -30.78
C HIS A 4 -9.35 -45.31 -29.47
N SER A 5 -9.20 -46.12 -28.43
CA SER A 5 -9.85 -45.87 -27.13
C SER A 5 -9.00 -45.09 -26.13
N GLN A 6 -7.70 -44.87 -26.37
CA GLN A 6 -6.83 -44.11 -25.45
C GLN A 6 -6.64 -42.63 -25.82
N LEU A 7 -6.86 -42.21 -27.08
CA LEU A 7 -6.72 -40.80 -27.45
C LEU A 7 -7.90 -39.91 -27.01
N LEU A 8 -9.10 -40.47 -26.84
CA LEU A 8 -10.28 -39.70 -26.40
C LEU A 8 -10.31 -39.43 -24.89
N ALA A 9 -9.54 -40.17 -24.09
CA ALA A 9 -9.40 -39.92 -22.65
C ALA A 9 -8.40 -38.78 -22.34
N VAL A 10 -7.42 -38.55 -23.21
CA VAL A 10 -6.43 -37.47 -23.05
C VAL A 10 -6.98 -36.12 -23.53
N SER A 11 -7.94 -36.11 -24.47
CA SER A 11 -8.58 -34.88 -24.96
C SER A 11 -9.61 -34.26 -24.00
N LYS A 12 -10.08 -35.00 -22.98
CA LYS A 12 -11.07 -34.50 -22.00
C LYS A 12 -10.48 -34.03 -20.67
N ALA A 13 -9.16 -34.14 -20.49
CA ALA A 13 -8.47 -33.70 -19.27
C ALA A 13 -7.86 -32.29 -19.34
N ILE A 14 -7.92 -31.61 -20.50
CA ILE A 14 -7.30 -30.28 -20.70
C ILE A 14 -8.35 -29.16 -20.88
N SER A 15 -9.64 -29.49 -20.91
CA SER A 15 -10.69 -28.46 -21.00
C SER A 15 -11.34 -28.21 -19.64
N ARG A 16 -11.19 -26.96 -19.17
CA ARG A 16 -11.97 -26.27 -18.13
C ARG A 16 -11.53 -26.44 -16.67
N PHE A 17 -10.30 -26.03 -16.39
CA PHE A 17 -10.11 -24.97 -15.39
C PHE A 17 -9.44 -23.79 -16.09
N PHE A 18 -10.20 -23.07 -16.92
CA PHE A 18 -9.92 -21.64 -17.05
C PHE A 18 -10.29 -21.08 -15.68
N VAL A 19 -9.33 -21.06 -14.75
CA VAL A 19 -9.43 -20.17 -13.60
C VAL A 19 -9.43 -18.79 -14.25
N ILE A 20 -10.60 -18.14 -14.26
CA ILE A 20 -10.68 -16.73 -14.58
C ILE A 20 -9.91 -16.06 -13.45
N MET A 21 -8.62 -15.81 -13.69
CA MET A 21 -7.82 -15.02 -12.77
C MET A 21 -8.33 -13.59 -12.85
N VAL A 22 -8.70 -13.03 -11.71
CA VAL A 22 -9.05 -11.62 -11.59
C VAL A 22 -7.89 -10.80 -12.16
N SER A 23 -8.19 -9.91 -13.09
CA SER A 23 -7.21 -9.03 -13.69
C SER A 23 -7.13 -7.73 -12.89
N TYR A 24 -5.94 -7.41 -12.41
CA TYR A 24 -5.65 -6.17 -11.70
C TYR A 24 -4.73 -5.28 -12.53
N LYS A 25 -5.08 -4.01 -12.66
CA LYS A 25 -4.22 -2.96 -13.22
C LYS A 25 -4.19 -1.75 -12.28
N LEU A 26 -3.00 -1.38 -11.80
CA LEU A 26 -2.79 -0.21 -10.95
C LEU A 26 -2.16 0.90 -11.80
N THR A 27 -2.90 2.00 -12.01
CA THR A 27 -2.36 3.17 -12.70
C THR A 27 -1.87 4.22 -11.69
N TYR A 28 -0.60 4.61 -11.79
CA TYR A 28 -0.02 5.70 -11.01
C TYR A 28 1.13 6.38 -11.77
N PHE A 29 1.62 7.51 -11.25
CA PHE A 29 2.84 8.11 -11.78
C PHE A 29 4.04 7.17 -11.64
N ASN A 30 5.07 7.36 -12.47
CA ASN A 30 6.35 6.66 -12.36
C ASN A 30 7.18 7.12 -11.14
N ARG A 31 6.63 6.90 -9.94
CA ARG A 31 7.23 7.12 -8.62
C ARG A 31 6.51 6.26 -7.59
N ARG A 32 7.06 6.18 -6.38
CA ARG A 32 6.46 5.46 -5.25
C ARG A 32 5.11 6.04 -4.85
N GLY A 33 5.14 7.12 -4.05
CA GLY A 33 3.97 7.90 -3.65
C GLY A 33 2.80 7.05 -3.16
N ARG A 34 1.58 7.54 -3.36
CA ARG A 34 0.36 6.95 -2.79
C ARG A 34 0.05 5.52 -3.29
N ALA A 35 0.70 5.06 -4.36
CA ALA A 35 0.54 3.71 -4.89
C ALA A 35 1.50 2.69 -4.25
N GLU A 36 2.58 3.13 -3.62
CA GLU A 36 3.58 2.21 -3.06
C GLU A 36 3.05 1.21 -2.03
N PRO A 37 2.18 1.59 -1.06
CA PRO A 37 1.65 0.57 -0.13
C PRO A 37 0.82 -0.47 -0.87
N ILE A 38 0.17 -0.09 -1.99
CA ILE A 38 -0.59 -1.02 -2.84
C ILE A 38 0.36 -1.97 -3.59
N ARG A 39 1.48 -1.46 -4.12
CA ARG A 39 2.50 -2.29 -4.77
C ARG A 39 3.11 -3.31 -3.82
N TYR A 40 3.50 -2.88 -2.62
CA TYR A 40 3.98 -3.82 -1.59
C TYR A 40 2.94 -4.88 -1.25
N LEU A 41 1.66 -4.51 -1.17
CA LEU A 41 0.60 -5.47 -0.90
C LEU A 41 0.48 -6.53 -2.00
N PHE A 42 0.53 -6.15 -3.28
CA PHE A 42 0.59 -7.12 -4.38
C PHE A 42 1.82 -8.02 -4.27
N ALA A 43 2.98 -7.45 -3.96
CA ALA A 43 4.23 -8.21 -3.84
C ALA A 43 4.19 -9.23 -2.70
N VAL A 44 3.78 -8.84 -1.48
CA VAL A 44 3.69 -9.78 -0.35
C VAL A 44 2.62 -10.84 -0.55
N ALA A 45 1.52 -10.48 -1.21
CA ALA A 45 0.43 -11.40 -1.55
C ALA A 45 0.80 -12.35 -2.69
N ASP A 46 1.87 -12.06 -3.45
CA ASP A 46 2.28 -12.82 -4.64
C ASP A 46 1.15 -12.90 -5.67
N VAL A 47 0.48 -11.75 -5.84
CA VAL A 47 -0.62 -11.57 -6.80
C VAL A 47 -0.11 -10.73 -7.96
N PRO A 48 -0.13 -11.25 -9.20
CA PRO A 48 0.30 -10.49 -10.36
C PRO A 48 -0.69 -9.36 -10.67
N PHE A 49 -0.16 -8.23 -11.12
CA PHE A 49 -0.93 -7.09 -11.59
C PHE A 49 -0.15 -6.31 -12.66
N GLU A 50 -0.85 -5.54 -13.48
CA GLU A 50 -0.22 -4.56 -14.36
C GLU A 50 0.09 -3.28 -13.57
N ASP A 51 1.38 -2.99 -13.34
CA ASP A 51 1.84 -1.70 -12.79
C ASP A 51 1.96 -0.67 -13.92
N HIS A 52 0.82 -0.07 -14.28
CA HIS A 52 0.72 0.90 -15.36
C HIS A 52 1.23 2.28 -14.90
N ARG A 53 2.50 2.56 -15.20
CA ARG A 53 3.18 3.80 -14.82
C ARG A 53 3.06 4.84 -15.91
N ILE A 54 2.43 5.97 -15.58
CA ILE A 54 2.23 7.10 -16.51
C ILE A 54 3.20 8.25 -16.21
N ASP A 55 3.58 8.99 -17.24
CA ASP A 55 4.33 10.23 -17.11
C ASP A 55 3.44 11.38 -16.63
N GLU A 56 3.92 12.11 -15.60
CA GLU A 56 3.16 13.20 -14.96
C GLU A 56 3.03 14.45 -15.84
N LYS A 57 3.95 14.66 -16.80
CA LYS A 57 3.99 15.86 -17.65
C LYS A 57 3.46 15.62 -19.06
N GLU A 58 3.75 14.46 -19.64
CA GLU A 58 3.44 14.16 -21.04
C GLU A 58 2.08 13.49 -21.19
N GLU A 59 1.81 12.43 -20.42
CA GLU A 59 0.60 11.63 -20.56
C GLU A 59 -0.55 12.16 -19.68
N TRP A 60 -0.25 12.47 -18.42
CA TRP A 60 -1.27 12.80 -17.43
C TRP A 60 -2.19 13.97 -17.79
N PRO A 61 -1.70 15.11 -18.34
CA PRO A 61 -2.59 16.21 -18.72
C PRO A 61 -3.65 15.78 -19.74
N SER A 62 -3.27 14.93 -20.71
CA SER A 62 -4.19 14.44 -21.73
C SER A 62 -5.22 13.45 -21.16
N ILE A 63 -4.78 12.52 -20.30
CA ILE A 63 -5.64 11.55 -19.62
C ILE A 63 -6.67 12.27 -18.74
N LYS A 64 -6.23 13.29 -18.00
CA LYS A 64 -7.08 14.05 -17.08
C LYS A 64 -8.08 14.95 -17.81
N ALA A 65 -7.68 15.55 -18.93
CA ALA A 65 -8.54 16.46 -19.71
C ALA A 65 -9.51 15.73 -20.64
N SER A 66 -9.29 14.43 -20.91
CA SER A 66 -10.12 13.66 -21.82
C SER A 66 -11.59 13.58 -21.33
N PRO A 67 -12.58 13.96 -22.15
CA PRO A 67 -14.00 13.82 -21.81
C PRO A 67 -14.46 12.36 -21.61
N SER A 68 -13.72 11.41 -22.19
CA SER A 68 -13.98 9.97 -22.05
C SER A 68 -13.13 9.32 -20.95
N SER A 69 -12.43 10.11 -20.14
CA SER A 69 -11.60 9.59 -19.06
C SER A 69 -12.47 8.90 -18.01
N ARG A 70 -12.05 7.69 -17.61
CA ARG A 70 -12.67 6.96 -16.50
C ARG A 70 -12.20 7.46 -15.13
N TYR A 71 -11.26 8.42 -15.11
CA TYR A 71 -10.68 8.98 -13.89
C TYR A 71 -11.43 10.24 -13.50
N VAL A 72 -12.72 10.09 -13.18
CA VAL A 72 -13.68 11.19 -12.96
C VAL A 72 -13.19 12.20 -11.91
N LEU A 73 -12.48 11.75 -10.88
CA LEU A 73 -11.93 12.64 -9.85
C LEU A 73 -10.62 13.35 -10.27
N GLY A 74 -10.12 13.09 -11.48
CA GLY A 74 -8.92 13.73 -12.02
C GLY A 74 -7.67 13.49 -11.16
N GLN A 75 -7.53 12.29 -10.60
CA GLN A 75 -6.46 11.87 -9.71
C GLN A 75 -6.08 10.39 -9.88
N VAL A 76 -4.83 10.08 -9.53
CA VAL A 76 -4.27 8.73 -9.41
C VAL A 76 -3.77 8.54 -7.96
N PRO A 77 -3.70 7.31 -7.39
CA PRO A 77 -3.82 6.02 -8.09
C PRO A 77 -5.25 5.64 -8.43
N VAL A 78 -5.34 4.77 -9.44
CA VAL A 78 -6.56 4.13 -9.92
C VAL A 78 -6.32 2.64 -9.99
N LEU A 79 -7.24 1.84 -9.46
CA LEU A 79 -7.25 0.40 -9.64
C LEU A 79 -8.34 0.03 -10.64
N GLU A 80 -8.00 -0.82 -11.59
CA GLU A 80 -8.93 -1.51 -12.46
C GLU A 80 -8.97 -3.00 -12.07
N VAL A 81 -10.18 -3.54 -11.87
CA VAL A 81 -10.46 -4.93 -11.51
C VAL A 81 -11.43 -5.49 -12.53
N ASP A 82 -10.98 -6.43 -13.37
CA ASP A 82 -11.79 -7.02 -14.45
C ASP A 82 -12.49 -5.96 -15.34
N GLY A 83 -11.80 -4.86 -15.61
CA GLY A 83 -12.33 -3.75 -16.39
C GLY A 83 -13.13 -2.72 -15.59
N GLU A 84 -13.41 -2.91 -14.30
CA GLU A 84 -14.09 -1.92 -13.45
C GLU A 84 -13.10 -1.03 -12.70
N VAL A 85 -13.33 0.29 -12.72
CA VAL A 85 -12.36 1.29 -12.25
C VAL A 85 -12.79 1.91 -10.92
N VAL A 86 -11.86 1.99 -9.96
CA VAL A 86 -12.05 2.70 -8.69
C VAL A 86 -10.89 3.67 -8.40
N GLN A 87 -11.20 4.79 -7.77
CA GLN A 87 -10.24 5.79 -7.32
C GLN A 87 -10.25 5.87 -5.78
N GLN A 88 -9.22 6.48 -5.19
CA GLN A 88 -8.92 6.58 -3.74
C GLN A 88 -7.98 5.50 -3.21
N SER A 89 -6.71 5.88 -3.01
CA SER A 89 -5.63 4.96 -2.67
C SER A 89 -5.90 4.13 -1.41
N LYS A 90 -6.43 4.74 -0.36
CA LYS A 90 -6.67 4.03 0.92
C LYS A 90 -7.87 3.09 0.84
N SER A 91 -8.89 3.43 0.04
CA SER A 91 -10.02 2.53 -0.23
C SER A 91 -9.59 1.32 -1.08
N ILE A 92 -8.80 1.56 -2.12
CA ILE A 92 -8.17 0.50 -2.94
C ILE A 92 -7.34 -0.44 -2.06
N PHE A 93 -6.49 0.12 -1.21
CA PHE A 93 -5.60 -0.63 -0.33
C PHE A 93 -6.36 -1.53 0.66
N ARG A 94 -7.47 -1.03 1.25
CA ARG A 94 -8.35 -1.83 2.11
C ARG A 94 -9.07 -2.94 1.37
N PHE A 95 -9.56 -2.66 0.16
CA PHE A 95 -10.20 -3.66 -0.68
C PHE A 95 -9.23 -4.82 -0.97
N LEU A 96 -8.05 -4.53 -1.48
CA LEU A 96 -7.03 -5.54 -1.76
C LEU A 96 -6.56 -6.26 -0.49
N GLY A 97 -6.48 -5.55 0.64
CA GLY A 97 -6.15 -6.18 1.93
C GLY A 97 -7.13 -7.29 2.29
N ARG A 98 -8.42 -7.11 2.04
CA ARG A 98 -9.44 -8.14 2.23
C ARG A 98 -9.31 -9.27 1.23
N GLU A 99 -9.19 -8.95 -0.06
CA GLU A 99 -9.08 -9.95 -1.12
C GLU A 99 -7.86 -10.86 -0.93
N PHE A 100 -6.75 -10.32 -0.42
CA PHE A 100 -5.48 -11.03 -0.28
C PHE A 100 -5.23 -11.59 1.12
N GLY A 101 -6.17 -11.42 2.06
CA GLY A 101 -6.08 -11.98 3.41
C GLY A 101 -5.19 -11.21 4.40
N PHE A 102 -4.84 -9.96 4.09
CA PHE A 102 -4.05 -9.03 4.92
C PHE A 102 -4.92 -8.02 5.71
N ASP A 103 -6.19 -8.32 5.93
CA ASP A 103 -7.09 -7.51 6.77
C ASP A 103 -7.32 -8.15 8.16
N GLY A 104 -8.03 -7.44 9.04
CA GLY A 104 -8.40 -7.90 10.37
C GLY A 104 -9.41 -9.05 10.38
N ASP A 105 -9.32 -9.91 11.39
CA ASP A 105 -10.17 -11.10 11.52
C ASP A 105 -11.53 -10.77 12.17
N SER A 106 -11.62 -9.65 12.88
CA SER A 106 -12.85 -9.13 13.48
C SER A 106 -13.20 -7.72 12.97
N SER A 107 -14.45 -7.29 13.16
CA SER A 107 -14.83 -5.90 12.87
C SER A 107 -14.06 -4.89 13.71
N TRP A 108 -13.64 -5.27 14.92
CA TRP A 108 -12.82 -4.43 15.79
C TRP A 108 -11.39 -4.31 15.27
N ASP A 109 -10.78 -5.41 14.84
CA ASP A 109 -9.44 -5.42 14.25
C ASP A 109 -9.40 -4.51 13.02
N ARG A 110 -10.41 -4.62 12.15
CA ARG A 110 -10.53 -3.79 10.95
C ARG A 110 -10.67 -2.31 11.29
N LEU A 111 -11.43 -1.97 12.33
CA LEU A 111 -11.54 -0.60 12.82
C LEU A 111 -10.18 -0.05 13.30
N GLN A 112 -9.42 -0.87 14.05
CA GLN A 112 -8.08 -0.47 14.51
C GLN A 112 -7.11 -0.30 13.34
N ILE A 113 -7.12 -1.22 12.38
CA ILE A 113 -6.35 -1.14 11.14
C ILE A 113 -6.70 0.13 10.35
N ASP A 114 -7.99 0.41 10.19
CA ASP A 114 -8.47 1.61 9.49
C ASP A 114 -8.00 2.89 10.16
N SER A 115 -8.06 2.95 11.49
CA SER A 115 -7.57 4.07 12.29
C SER A 115 -6.08 4.31 12.10
N ILE A 116 -5.27 3.23 12.05
CA ILE A 116 -3.82 3.33 11.80
C ILE A 116 -3.55 3.84 10.39
N ILE A 117 -4.25 3.30 9.39
CA ILE A 117 -4.11 3.70 7.98
C ILE A 117 -4.42 5.19 7.80
N GLU A 118 -5.50 5.70 8.38
CA GLU A 118 -5.84 7.12 8.28
C GLU A 118 -4.86 8.00 9.06
N THR A 119 -4.41 7.56 10.24
CA THR A 119 -3.38 8.29 11.01
C THR A 119 -2.09 8.45 10.21
N LEU A 120 -1.65 7.39 9.54
CA LEU A 120 -0.47 7.42 8.68
C LEU A 120 -0.71 8.24 7.41
N ASN A 121 -1.91 8.18 6.82
CA ASN A 121 -2.29 9.06 5.70
C ASN A 121 -2.19 10.55 6.08
N ASP A 122 -2.59 10.91 7.29
CA ASP A 122 -2.44 12.27 7.82
C ASP A 122 -0.98 12.64 8.02
N LEU A 123 -0.14 11.73 8.54
CA LEU A 123 1.31 11.92 8.61
C LEU A 123 1.92 12.19 7.23
N GLU A 124 1.54 11.39 6.23
CA GLU A 124 1.95 11.57 4.81
C GLU A 124 1.56 12.96 4.29
N ASN A 125 0.37 13.43 4.65
CA ASN A 125 -0.13 14.75 4.27
C ASN A 125 0.68 15.88 4.91
N GLU A 126 1.01 15.78 6.19
CA GLU A 126 1.87 16.76 6.87
C GLU A 126 3.29 16.79 6.29
N GLY A 127 3.91 15.63 6.04
CA GLY A 127 5.24 15.55 5.43
C GLY A 127 5.26 16.15 4.02
N ARG A 128 4.19 15.94 3.23
CA ARG A 128 4.05 16.57 1.90
C ARG A 128 3.91 18.09 1.97
N LYS A 129 3.32 18.66 3.03
CA LYS A 129 3.29 20.13 3.23
C LYS A 129 4.71 20.67 3.41
N VAL A 130 5.54 20.00 4.23
CA VAL A 130 6.95 20.37 4.44
C VAL A 130 7.73 20.31 3.12
N SER A 131 7.61 19.20 2.38
CA SER A 131 8.32 18.98 1.13
C SER A 131 8.00 20.01 0.04
N ARG A 132 6.73 20.44 -0.04
CA ARG A 132 6.23 21.35 -1.09
C ARG A 132 6.37 22.84 -0.74
N GLU A 133 6.67 23.20 0.50
CA GLU A 133 6.89 24.60 0.87
C GLU A 133 8.16 25.14 0.21
N LYS A 134 8.04 26.31 -0.43
CA LYS A 134 9.10 26.96 -1.21
C LYS A 134 9.79 28.06 -0.42
N ASN A 135 9.10 28.68 0.54
CA ASN A 135 9.67 29.69 1.41
C ASN A 135 10.51 29.03 2.49
N ALA A 136 11.80 29.36 2.55
CA ALA A 136 12.75 28.72 3.46
C ALA A 136 12.38 28.86 4.95
N GLU A 137 11.98 30.04 5.40
CA GLU A 137 11.63 30.29 6.80
C GLU A 137 10.37 29.52 7.22
N LYS A 138 9.34 29.51 6.37
CA LYS A 138 8.12 28.73 6.61
C LYS A 138 8.42 27.23 6.58
N LYS A 139 9.24 26.77 5.63
CA LYS A 139 9.65 25.37 5.51
C LYS A 139 10.34 24.90 6.78
N GLU A 140 11.28 25.69 7.31
CA GLU A 140 11.98 25.37 8.55
C GLU A 140 11.00 25.24 9.74
N LYS A 141 10.07 26.20 9.90
CA LYS A 141 9.05 26.12 10.95
C LYS A 141 8.15 24.88 10.81
N LEU A 142 7.73 24.55 9.59
CA LEU A 142 6.93 23.35 9.31
C LEU A 142 7.72 22.07 9.59
N LEU A 143 9.00 22.04 9.22
CA LEU A 143 9.89 20.91 9.48
C LEU A 143 10.05 20.67 10.98
N GLN A 144 10.35 21.72 11.76
CA GLN A 144 10.47 21.58 13.22
C GLN A 144 9.18 21.07 13.86
N ASN A 145 8.02 21.62 13.46
CA ASN A 145 6.73 21.11 13.94
C ASN A 145 6.48 19.65 13.54
N TYR A 146 6.80 19.29 12.29
CA TYR A 146 6.65 17.92 11.80
C TYR A 146 7.48 16.93 12.63
N LEU A 147 8.77 17.21 12.81
CA LEU A 147 9.70 16.33 13.53
C LEU A 147 9.37 16.24 15.02
N GLN A 148 9.20 17.39 15.69
CA GLN A 148 9.13 17.43 17.15
C GLN A 148 7.72 17.13 17.69
N VAL A 149 6.68 17.37 16.91
CA VAL A 149 5.29 17.33 17.37
C VAL A 149 4.45 16.30 16.63
N VAL A 150 4.47 16.29 15.29
CA VAL A 150 3.62 15.39 14.50
C VAL A 150 4.17 13.96 14.54
N LEU A 151 5.43 13.78 14.14
CA LEU A 151 6.08 12.48 14.07
C LEU A 151 6.09 11.79 15.45
N ARG A 152 6.58 12.49 16.48
CA ARG A 152 6.65 11.99 17.86
C ARG A 152 5.28 11.54 18.39
N ARG A 153 4.22 12.29 18.10
CA ARG A 153 2.86 11.95 18.54
C ARG A 153 2.35 10.69 17.85
N ILE A 154 2.54 10.60 16.54
CA ILE A 154 2.03 9.48 15.74
C ILE A 154 2.84 8.21 16.04
N PHE A 155 4.16 8.28 16.12
CA PHE A 155 4.97 7.11 16.45
C PHE A 155 4.81 6.68 17.91
N GLY A 156 4.65 7.62 18.85
CA GLY A 156 4.28 7.28 20.23
C GLY A 156 2.92 6.55 20.32
N PHE A 157 1.95 6.95 19.50
CA PHE A 157 0.66 6.26 19.39
C PHE A 157 0.80 4.84 18.81
N LEU A 158 1.54 4.68 17.71
CA LEU A 158 1.77 3.38 17.09
C LEU A 158 2.60 2.44 17.99
N GLU A 159 3.62 2.95 18.67
CA GLU A 159 4.40 2.20 19.67
C GLU A 159 3.49 1.71 20.79
N SER A 160 2.57 2.55 21.27
CA SER A 160 1.60 2.18 22.31
C SER A 160 0.63 1.09 21.84
N ILE A 161 0.15 1.17 20.60
CA ILE A 161 -0.67 0.10 19.99
C ILE A 161 0.13 -1.21 19.93
N LEU A 162 1.34 -1.15 19.39
CA LEU A 162 2.19 -2.33 19.23
C LEU A 162 2.51 -2.97 20.58
N VAL A 163 2.94 -2.20 21.57
CA VAL A 163 3.20 -2.68 22.94
C VAL A 163 1.95 -3.29 23.57
N GLY A 164 0.79 -2.68 23.36
CA GLY A 164 -0.50 -3.20 23.82
C GLY A 164 -0.89 -4.55 23.19
N ASN A 165 -0.32 -4.88 22.03
CA ASN A 165 -0.53 -6.16 21.35
C ASN A 165 0.62 -7.14 21.63
N GLU A 166 0.41 -8.07 22.57
CA GLU A 166 1.38 -9.11 22.95
C GLU A 166 2.79 -8.56 23.31
N GLY A 167 2.86 -7.37 23.92
CA GLY A 167 4.11 -6.75 24.36
C GLY A 167 5.00 -6.22 23.21
N GLY A 168 4.41 -6.04 22.02
CA GLY A 168 5.10 -5.51 20.84
C GLY A 168 6.01 -6.51 20.12
N ASN A 169 5.80 -7.81 20.37
CA ASN A 169 6.60 -8.87 19.74
C ASN A 169 5.97 -9.41 18.44
N GLY A 170 4.70 -9.04 18.17
CA GLY A 170 3.97 -9.37 16.95
C GLY A 170 3.79 -8.15 16.04
N PHE A 171 2.58 -8.00 15.51
CA PHE A 171 2.19 -6.96 14.55
C PHE A 171 1.36 -5.86 15.22
N LEU A 172 1.03 -4.79 14.50
CA LEU A 172 0.24 -3.68 15.05
C LEU A 172 -1.14 -4.13 15.54
N VAL A 173 -1.82 -5.01 14.80
CA VAL A 173 -3.16 -5.51 15.13
C VAL A 173 -3.22 -7.01 14.91
N GLY A 174 -3.77 -7.74 15.87
CA GLY A 174 -3.95 -9.19 15.79
C GLY A 174 -2.62 -9.95 15.76
N LYS A 175 -2.65 -11.17 15.21
CA LYS A 175 -1.53 -12.13 15.27
C LYS A 175 -0.72 -12.25 13.98
N LYS A 176 -1.19 -11.66 12.89
CA LYS A 176 -0.60 -11.77 11.54
C LYS A 176 -0.30 -10.39 10.98
N MET A 177 0.61 -10.34 10.02
CA MET A 177 0.87 -9.12 9.27
C MET A 177 -0.40 -8.67 8.54
N SER A 178 -0.69 -7.39 8.62
CA SER A 178 -1.86 -6.77 7.99
C SER A 178 -1.47 -5.56 7.15
N ILE A 179 -2.44 -4.98 6.46
CA ILE A 179 -2.29 -3.71 5.76
C ILE A 179 -1.90 -2.54 6.68
N ALA A 180 -2.13 -2.62 8.00
CA ALA A 180 -1.61 -1.62 8.95
C ALA A 180 -0.07 -1.67 9.02
N ASP A 181 0.50 -2.87 9.09
CA ASP A 181 1.95 -3.09 9.15
C ASP A 181 2.63 -2.67 7.84
N ILE A 182 2.03 -3.04 6.69
CA ILE A 182 2.51 -2.64 5.37
C ILE A 182 2.48 -1.11 5.22
N MET A 183 1.41 -0.45 5.68
CA MET A 183 1.32 1.01 5.66
C MET A 183 2.39 1.65 6.53
N PHE A 184 2.60 1.13 7.75
CA PHE A 184 3.67 1.60 8.64
C PHE A 184 5.04 1.45 7.99
N PHE A 185 5.36 0.27 7.46
CA PHE A 185 6.62 0.00 6.77
C PHE A 185 6.84 0.96 5.62
N THR A 186 5.83 1.16 4.77
CA THR A 186 5.91 2.11 3.63
C THR A 186 6.24 3.53 4.14
N HIS A 187 5.65 3.96 5.25
CA HIS A 187 5.94 5.28 5.83
C HIS A 187 7.39 5.42 6.26
N VAL A 188 7.90 4.43 7.00
CA VAL A 188 9.28 4.45 7.48
C VAL A 188 10.28 4.31 6.33
N HIS A 189 10.02 3.38 5.40
CA HIS A 189 10.95 3.03 4.32
C HIS A 189 10.98 4.09 3.20
N ASP A 190 9.81 4.55 2.76
CA ASP A 190 9.69 5.36 1.55
C ASP A 190 9.41 6.83 1.83
N TYR A 191 8.63 7.13 2.88
CA TYR A 191 8.19 8.50 3.13
C TYR A 191 9.12 9.29 4.06
N LEU A 192 9.70 8.65 5.09
CA LEU A 192 10.69 9.34 5.92
C LEU A 192 11.95 9.71 5.13
N GLY A 193 12.30 8.92 4.11
CA GLY A 193 13.47 9.19 3.25
C GLY A 193 13.46 10.56 2.54
N PHE A 194 12.30 11.23 2.43
CA PHE A 194 12.22 12.59 1.88
C PHE A 194 12.62 13.70 2.88
N ILE A 195 12.77 13.36 4.16
CA ILE A 195 13.15 14.27 5.24
C ILE A 195 14.28 13.60 6.03
N PRO A 196 15.56 13.85 5.69
CA PRO A 196 16.71 13.18 6.29
C PRO A 196 16.76 13.21 7.83
N GLU A 197 16.18 14.24 8.44
CA GLU A 197 16.10 14.41 9.89
C GLU A 197 15.00 13.56 10.54
N ALA A 198 14.04 13.05 9.76
CA ALA A 198 12.94 12.23 10.25
C ALA A 198 13.41 10.79 10.45
N ASN A 199 13.55 10.40 11.71
CA ASN A 199 14.04 9.09 12.10
C ASN A 199 13.03 8.36 12.98
N LEU A 200 12.92 7.06 12.77
CA LEU A 200 12.21 6.17 13.68
C LEU A 200 13.10 5.90 14.90
N THR A 201 12.62 6.18 16.10
CA THR A 201 13.41 6.06 17.35
C THR A 201 12.77 5.15 18.39
N GLU A 202 11.53 4.78 18.16
CA GLU A 202 10.71 3.96 19.02
C GLU A 202 11.16 2.48 18.92
N PRO A 203 11.57 1.85 20.03
CA PRO A 203 12.30 0.59 20.00
C PRO A 203 11.46 -0.58 19.49
N LYS A 204 10.17 -0.70 19.83
CA LYS A 204 9.34 -1.79 19.33
C LYS A 204 8.97 -1.58 17.86
N LEU A 205 8.69 -0.35 17.45
CA LEU A 205 8.47 -0.03 16.04
C LEU A 205 9.71 -0.29 15.18
N LEU A 206 10.93 -0.04 15.69
CA LEU A 206 12.17 -0.43 15.00
C LEU A 206 12.23 -1.95 14.77
N LEU A 207 11.91 -2.75 15.79
CA LEU A 207 11.85 -4.21 15.66
C LEU A 207 10.74 -4.66 14.69
N LEU A 208 9.59 -3.99 14.68
CA LEU A 208 8.52 -4.23 13.72
C LEU A 208 8.97 -3.93 12.30
N TYR A 209 9.64 -2.80 12.09
CA TYR A 209 10.19 -2.40 10.80
C TYR A 209 11.15 -3.46 10.26
N GLU A 210 12.13 -3.91 11.07
CA GLU A 210 13.07 -4.95 10.64
C GLU A 210 12.37 -6.30 10.36
N ARG A 211 11.37 -6.67 11.17
CA ARG A 211 10.56 -7.88 10.93
C ARG A 211 9.88 -7.83 9.57
N ILE A 212 9.21 -6.72 9.25
CA ILE A 212 8.52 -6.55 7.96
C ILE A 212 9.55 -6.53 6.83
N LYS A 213 10.62 -5.74 6.95
CA LYS A 213 11.69 -5.62 5.96
C LYS A 213 12.34 -6.95 5.59
N SER A 214 12.42 -7.88 6.55
CA SER A 214 12.97 -9.22 6.30
C SER A 214 12.09 -10.12 5.40
N ASN A 215 10.88 -9.69 5.05
CA ASN A 215 10.04 -10.41 4.11
C ASN A 215 10.67 -10.35 2.71
N PRO A 216 11.07 -11.50 2.12
CA PRO A 216 11.80 -11.53 0.86
C PRO A 216 11.00 -10.91 -0.30
N ARG A 217 9.66 -10.91 -0.21
CA ARG A 217 8.79 -10.39 -1.26
C ARG A 217 8.68 -8.85 -1.27
N LEU A 218 9.18 -8.15 -0.24
CA LEU A 218 9.08 -6.68 -0.18
C LEU A 218 10.21 -5.94 -0.89
N LEU A 219 11.35 -6.60 -1.16
CA LEU A 219 12.55 -5.93 -1.65
C LEU A 219 12.83 -6.17 -3.14
N ASP A 220 12.01 -6.99 -3.81
CA ASP A 220 12.18 -7.39 -5.21
C ASP A 220 11.23 -6.64 -6.19
N GLY A 221 10.57 -5.57 -5.75
CA GLY A 221 9.55 -4.81 -6.50
C GLY A 221 9.96 -3.41 -6.94
#